data_AF-A0A3D1XQX0-F1
#
_entry.id   AF-A0A3D1XQX0-F1
#
_cell.length_a   1.000
_cell.length_b   1.000
_cell.length_c   1.000
_cell.angle_alpha   90.00
_cell.angle_beta   90.00
_cell.angle_gamma   90.00
#
_symmetry.space_group_name_H-M   'P 1'
#
loop_
_entity.id
_entity.type
_entity.pdbx_description
1 polymer ?
#
loop_
_entity_poly.entity_id
_entity_poly.type
_entity_poly.pdbx_seq_one_letter_code
_entity_poly.pdbx_strand_id
1 'polypeptide(L)' 'GGIYFGEPRGVGINDKGERHGFNTLVYSEPEIERISKIAFDVARKRNGKVCSVDKANVLEATGFWREVVTGLHS' A
#
# COMPACT_ATOMS: atom_id res chain seq x y z
N GLY A 1 -6.34 0.74 -5.04
CA GLY A 1 -6.58 0.96 -3.61
C GLY A 1 -5.66 2.02 -3.06
N GLY A 2 -5.14 1.78 -1.86
CA GLY A 2 -4.35 2.74 -1.11
C GLY A 2 -5.18 3.90 -0.56
N ILE A 3 -4.50 4.87 0.05
CA ILE A 3 -5.12 6.02 0.71
C ILE A 3 -5.97 6.91 -0.22
N TYR A 4 -5.67 6.87 -1.53
CA TYR A 4 -6.36 7.66 -2.55
C TYR A 4 -7.80 7.22 -2.77
N PHE A 5 -8.13 5.95 -2.52
CA PHE A 5 -9.46 5.37 -2.80
C PHE A 5 -10.02 4.56 -1.63
N GLY A 6 -9.30 4.44 -0.53
CA GLY A 6 -9.76 3.72 0.65
C GLY A 6 -10.91 4.45 1.35
N GLU A 7 -11.90 3.66 1.74
CA GLU A 7 -13.04 4.08 2.55
C GLU A 7 -12.97 3.43 3.94
N PRO A 8 -13.45 4.10 5.00
CA PRO A 8 -14.11 5.40 4.96
C PRO A 8 -13.11 6.57 4.84
N ARG A 9 -13.55 7.69 4.27
CA ARG A 9 -12.82 8.97 4.23
C ARG A 9 -13.75 10.16 4.42
N GLY A 10 -13.22 11.29 4.88
CA GLY A 10 -14.01 12.52 4.97
C GLY A 10 -13.43 13.58 5.88
N VAL A 11 -14.18 14.67 6.03
CA VAL A 11 -13.93 15.75 6.98
C VAL A 11 -15.24 16.05 7.72
N GLY A 12 -15.18 16.18 9.04
CA GLY A 12 -16.35 16.41 9.89
C GLY A 12 -15.99 16.94 11.27
N ILE A 13 -16.93 16.81 12.20
CA ILE A 13 -16.73 17.10 13.63
C ILE A 13 -16.71 15.76 14.38
N ASN A 14 -15.69 15.52 15.20
CA ASN A 14 -15.60 14.30 16.02
C ASN A 14 -16.45 14.42 17.31
N ASP A 15 -16.51 13.34 18.09
CA ASP A 15 -17.29 13.29 19.34
C ASP A 15 -16.83 14.30 20.42
N LYS A 16 -15.66 14.92 20.23
CA LYS A 16 -15.12 15.97 21.10
C LYS A 16 -15.44 17.38 20.61
N GLY A 17 -16.17 17.53 19.50
CA GLY A 17 -16.49 18.83 18.91
C GLY A 17 -15.38 19.43 18.05
N GLU A 18 -14.33 18.67 17.72
CA GLU A 18 -13.17 19.16 16.96
C GLU A 18 -13.34 18.88 15.46
N ARG A 19 -12.86 19.80 14.61
CA ARG A 19 -12.74 19.53 13.15
C ARG A 19 -11.72 18.42 12.94
N HIS A 20 -12.16 17.35 12.29
CA HIS A 20 -11.35 16.16 12.06
C HIS A 20 -11.47 15.72 10.59
N GLY A 21 -10.33 15.39 9.97
CA GLY A 21 -10.26 14.81 8.64
C GLY A 21 -9.55 13.47 8.69
N PHE A 22 -10.01 12.50 7.91
CA PHE A 22 -9.46 11.15 7.92
C PHE A 22 -9.52 10.50 6.52
N ASN A 23 -8.60 9.57 6.31
CA ASN A 23 -8.51 8.73 5.12
C ASN A 23 -8.09 7.32 5.55
N THR A 24 -8.41 6.32 4.73
CA THR A 24 -8.07 4.92 5.00
C THR A 24 -7.00 4.44 4.02
N LEU A 25 -5.82 4.07 4.53
CA LEU A 25 -4.79 3.37 3.75
C LEU A 25 -5.07 1.87 3.78
N VAL A 26 -5.63 1.33 2.71
CA VAL A 26 -6.00 -0.09 2.61
C VAL A 26 -5.55 -0.69 1.28
N TYR A 27 -5.03 -1.91 1.35
CA TYR A 27 -4.72 -2.75 0.20
C TYR A 27 -5.17 -4.18 0.47
N SER A 28 -5.63 -4.86 -0.58
CA SER A 28 -5.85 -6.30 -0.62
C SER A 28 -4.66 -7.01 -1.26
N GLU A 29 -4.44 -8.28 -0.91
CA GLU A 29 -3.36 -9.09 -1.50
C GLU A 29 -3.34 -9.07 -3.04
N PRO A 30 -4.48 -9.27 -3.75
CA PRO A 30 -4.46 -9.29 -5.21
C PRO A 30 -4.09 -7.94 -5.83
N GLU A 31 -4.35 -6.82 -5.14
CA GLU A 31 -3.90 -5.51 -5.59
C GLU A 31 -2.38 -5.40 -5.53
N ILE A 32 -1.77 -5.85 -4.42
CA ILE A 32 -0.33 -5.81 -4.18
C ILE A 32 0.38 -6.77 -5.13
N GLU A 33 -0.13 -7.99 -5.30
CA GLU A 33 0.47 -8.96 -6.20
C GLU A 33 0.51 -8.47 -7.66
N ARG A 34 -0.62 -7.96 -8.15
CA ARG A 34 -0.76 -7.54 -9.55
C ARG A 34 0.24 -6.45 -9.90
N ILE A 35 0.40 -5.44 -9.05
CA ILE A 35 1.36 -4.35 -9.31
C ILE A 35 2.81 -4.81 -9.15
N SER A 36 3.07 -5.72 -8.20
CA SER A 36 4.40 -6.30 -7.98
C SER A 36 4.86 -7.14 -9.17
N LYS A 37 3.98 -7.98 -9.73
CA LYS A 37 4.23 -8.77 -10.95
C LYS A 37 4.62 -7.86 -12.12
N ILE A 38 3.89 -6.75 -12.32
CA ILE A 38 4.22 -5.74 -13.35
C ILE A 38 5.61 -5.13 -13.09
N ALA A 39 5.93 -4.77 -11.84
CA ALA A 39 7.23 -4.21 -11.50
C ALA A 39 8.38 -5.19 -11.81
N PHE A 40 8.22 -6.47 -11.48
CA PHE A 40 9.18 -7.52 -11.80
C PHE A 40 9.30 -7.75 -13.32
N ASP A 41 8.19 -7.77 -14.07
CA ASP A 41 8.20 -7.86 -15.53
C ASP A 41 8.98 -6.71 -16.18
N VAL A 42 8.76 -5.49 -15.70
CA VAL A 42 9.47 -4.30 -16.19
C VAL A 42 10.95 -4.37 -15.82
N ALA A 43 11.29 -4.82 -14.62
CA ALA A 43 12.67 -4.95 -14.19
C ALA A 43 13.45 -6.00 -15.01
N ARG A 44 12.80 -7.11 -15.39
CA ARG A 44 13.38 -8.14 -16.28
C ARG A 44 13.77 -7.59 -17.65
N LYS A 45 13.07 -6.58 -18.15
CA LYS A 45 13.38 -5.88 -19.42
C LYS A 45 14.44 -4.78 -19.25
N ARG A 46 14.94 -4.57 -18.03
CA ARG A 46 15.94 -3.57 -17.66
C ARG A 46 17.13 -4.29 -16.99
N ASN A 47 17.63 -3.76 -15.88
CA ASN A 47 18.81 -4.30 -15.20
C ASN A 47 18.46 -5.34 -14.10
N GLY A 48 17.25 -5.91 -14.12
CA GLY A 48 16.84 -6.97 -13.20
C GLY A 48 16.70 -6.55 -11.73
N LYS A 49 16.55 -5.25 -11.44
CA LYS A 49 16.48 -4.73 -10.06
C LYS A 49 15.14 -4.04 -9.80
N VAL A 50 14.49 -4.40 -8.68
CA VAL A 50 13.32 -3.72 -8.10
C VAL A 50 13.70 -3.29 -6.69
N CYS A 51 13.39 -2.04 -6.33
CA CYS A 51 13.41 -1.58 -4.95
C CYS A 51 11.95 -1.36 -4.53
N SER A 52 11.43 -2.20 -3.66
CA SER A 52 10.12 -2.00 -3.05
C SER A 52 10.25 -0.94 -1.95
N VAL A 53 9.40 0.09 -1.99
CA VAL A 53 9.42 1.20 -1.03
C VAL A 53 8.17 1.14 -0.18
N ASP A 54 8.33 1.15 1.13
CA ASP A 54 7.26 1.01 2.10
C ASP A 54 7.58 1.76 3.41
N LYS A 55 6.64 1.76 4.37
CA LYS A 55 6.85 2.24 5.74
C LYS A 55 6.50 1.13 6.74
N ALA A 56 6.99 -0.08 6.49
CA ALA A 56 6.64 -1.28 7.26
C ALA A 56 7.07 -1.23 8.74
N ASN A 57 7.93 -0.27 9.12
CA ASN A 57 8.30 -0.04 10.51
C ASN A 57 7.22 0.72 11.31
N VAL A 58 6.13 1.15 10.68
CA VAL A 58 5.03 1.91 11.32
C VAL A 58 3.67 1.46 10.82
N LEU A 59 3.48 1.29 9.50
CA LEU A 59 2.15 1.11 8.91
C LEU A 59 1.89 -0.35 8.54
N GLU A 60 0.87 -0.96 9.14
CA GLU A 60 0.48 -2.36 8.92
C GLU A 60 0.18 -2.65 7.45
N ALA A 61 -0.56 -1.76 6.77
CA ALA A 61 -0.86 -1.89 5.35
C ALA A 61 0.42 -2.00 4.48
N THR A 62 1.51 -1.36 4.91
CA THR A 62 2.79 -1.41 4.19
C THR A 62 3.73 -2.51 4.71
N GLY A 63 3.50 -3.01 5.94
CA GLY A 63 4.09 -4.27 6.42
C GLY A 63 3.56 -5.46 5.64
N PHE A 64 2.23 -5.54 5.48
CA PHE A 64 1.57 -6.51 4.62
C PHE A 64 2.03 -6.40 3.17
N TRP A 65 2.20 -5.18 2.64
CA TRP A 65 2.81 -4.97 1.33
C TRP A 65 4.19 -5.61 1.20
N ARG A 66 5.07 -5.40 2.17
CA ARG A 66 6.42 -5.98 2.17
C ARG A 66 6.38 -7.51 2.17
N GLU A 67 5.51 -8.09 2.98
CA GLU A 67 5.32 -9.55 3.07
C GLU A 67 4.94 -10.13 1.70
N VAL A 68 3.89 -9.60 1.08
CA VAL A 68 3.39 -10.09 -0.22
C VAL A 68 4.43 -9.90 -1.33
N VAL A 69 5.10 -8.74 -1.40
CA VAL A 69 6.15 -8.49 -2.40
C VAL A 69 7.32 -9.46 -2.24
N THR A 70 7.73 -9.73 -0.99
CA THR A 70 8.85 -10.65 -0.70
C THR A 70 8.47 -12.08 -1.03
N GLY A 71 7.23 -12.51 -0.75
CA GLY A 71 6.72 -13.83 -1.11
C GLY A 71 6.71 -14.10 -2.62
N LEU A 72 6.59 -13.06 -3.46
CA LEU A 72 6.71 -13.18 -4.92
C LEU A 72 8.16 -13.23 -5.42
N HIS A 73 9.14 -12.93 -4.57
CA HIS A 73 10.56 -12.92 -4.89
C HIS A 73 11.28 -14.24 -4.49
N SER A 74 10.55 -15.35 -4.50
CA SER A 74 11.08 -16.70 -4.33
C SER A 74 11.49 -17.33 -5.65
#